data_AF-A0A2S2PXV2-F1
#
_entry.id   AF-A0A2S2PXV2-F1
#
_cell.length_a   1.000
_cell.length_b   1.000
_cell.length_c   1.000
_cell.angle_alpha   90.00
_cell.angle_beta   90.00
_cell.angle_gamma   90.00
#
_symmetry.space_group_name_H-M   'P 1'
#
loop_
_entity.id
_entity.type
_entity.pdbx_description
1 polymer ?
#
loop_
_entity_poly.entity_id
_entity_poly.type
_entity_poly.pdbx_seq_one_letter_code
_entity_poly.pdbx_strand_id
1 'polypeptide(L)'
;MQRYMAVQEILEHPIWNGSIKKVVDFGCAELGMFKCIKPVPGLNNIMLVDIDFSLLDLNQTKVLPTNYDHLSMSERKEPLTVDIYNGSIADLDDRMLGVDAVICVELIEHLHSDVLNAVPHTVFEFIRPALALFTTPNVEFNILFPNFHTEFRHDDHKFEWTRKQLKDWARKITSCYPDYAVQFDGIGAAPYGGEKLGCCSQMAIFYRKDMKTSPAKPIVNYLCNYFKLNS
;
A
#
# COMPACT_ATOMS: atom_id res chain seq x y z
N MET A 1 1.59 -8.17 -8.49
CA MET A 1 2.98 -8.55 -8.12
C MET A 1 3.89 -7.34 -7.92
N GLN A 2 4.13 -6.49 -8.93
CA GLN A 2 5.05 -5.33 -8.78
C GLN A 2 4.66 -4.34 -7.67
N ARG A 3 3.36 -4.07 -7.47
CA ARG A 3 2.88 -3.22 -6.36
C ARG A 3 3.22 -3.80 -4.98
N TYR A 4 3.07 -5.11 -4.82
CA TYR A 4 3.35 -5.80 -3.56
C TYR A 4 4.84 -5.77 -3.23
N MET A 5 5.70 -5.92 -4.24
CA MET A 5 7.14 -5.76 -4.09
C MET A 5 7.51 -4.33 -3.68
N ALA A 6 6.89 -3.31 -4.27
CA ALA A 6 7.15 -1.91 -3.88
C ALA A 6 6.76 -1.63 -2.41
N VAL A 7 5.61 -2.17 -1.96
CA VAL A 7 5.19 -2.07 -0.54
C VAL A 7 6.17 -2.81 0.37
N GLN A 8 6.56 -4.03 0.01
CA GLN A 8 7.53 -4.82 0.78
C GLN A 8 8.88 -4.09 0.89
N GLU A 9 9.42 -3.55 -0.21
CA GLU A 9 10.67 -2.78 -0.20
C GLU A 9 10.60 -1.58 0.76
N ILE A 10 9.45 -0.90 0.82
CA ILE A 10 9.27 0.22 1.74
C ILE A 10 9.22 -0.28 3.19
N LEU A 11 8.51 -1.37 3.49
CA LEU A 11 8.41 -1.93 4.85
C LEU A 11 9.73 -2.49 5.37
N GLU A 12 10.55 -3.07 4.48
CA GLU A 12 11.87 -3.62 4.81
C GLU A 12 12.97 -2.55 4.84
N HIS A 13 12.65 -1.30 4.48
CA HIS A 13 13.65 -0.25 4.37
C HIS A 13 14.45 -0.09 5.69
N PRO A 14 15.80 -0.04 5.67
CA PRO A 14 16.62 -0.03 6.88
C PRO A 14 16.34 1.10 7.86
N ILE A 15 15.75 2.21 7.38
CA ILE A 15 15.28 3.30 8.22
C ILE A 15 14.34 2.81 9.32
N TRP A 16 13.60 1.72 9.07
CA TRP A 16 12.67 1.21 10.04
C TRP A 16 13.37 0.58 11.24
N ASN A 17 14.56 0.02 11.06
CA ASN A 17 15.36 -0.62 12.11
C ASN A 17 14.51 -1.51 13.06
N GLY A 18 13.59 -2.29 12.49
CA GLY A 18 12.70 -3.19 13.24
C GLY A 18 11.58 -2.51 14.04
N SER A 19 11.30 -1.22 13.83
CA SER A 19 10.21 -0.53 14.53
C SER A 19 8.83 -0.76 13.92
N ILE A 20 8.71 -1.28 12.70
CA ILE A 20 7.42 -1.66 12.13
C ILE A 20 7.12 -3.06 12.66
N LYS A 21 6.20 -3.16 13.62
CA LYS A 21 5.82 -4.42 14.27
C LYS A 21 4.39 -4.81 13.95
N LYS A 22 3.50 -3.83 13.84
CA LYS A 22 2.08 -4.03 13.54
C LYS A 22 1.71 -3.35 12.23
N VAL A 23 1.08 -4.10 11.32
CA VAL A 23 0.67 -3.61 10.00
C VAL A 23 -0.78 -3.94 9.78
N VAL A 24 -1.54 -2.99 9.22
CA VAL A 24 -2.88 -3.24 8.69
C VAL A 24 -2.89 -3.08 7.17
N ASP A 25 -3.51 -4.04 6.49
CA ASP A 25 -3.79 -4.02 5.05
C ASP A 25 -5.31 -3.88 4.85
N PHE A 26 -5.75 -2.69 4.45
CA PHE A 26 -7.14 -2.42 4.12
C PHE A 26 -7.39 -2.71 2.64
N GLY A 27 -8.51 -3.38 2.34
CA GLY A 27 -8.80 -3.88 1.00
C GLY A 27 -7.96 -5.12 0.67
N CYS A 28 -7.74 -5.98 1.67
CA CYS A 28 -6.82 -7.12 1.54
C CYS A 28 -7.31 -8.20 0.55
N ALA A 29 -8.57 -8.15 0.13
CA ALA A 29 -9.18 -9.00 -0.89
C ALA A 29 -8.86 -10.49 -0.70
N GLU A 30 -8.19 -11.10 -1.68
CA GLU A 30 -7.78 -12.51 -1.67
C GLU A 30 -6.53 -12.81 -0.81
N LEU A 31 -6.14 -11.87 0.05
CA LEU A 31 -4.98 -11.91 0.95
C LEU A 31 -3.65 -12.03 0.18
N GLY A 32 -3.59 -11.45 -1.02
CA GLY A 32 -2.43 -11.57 -1.90
C GLY A 32 -1.17 -10.89 -1.35
N MET A 33 -1.35 -9.74 -0.69
CA MET A 33 -0.27 -8.96 -0.10
C MET A 33 0.39 -9.66 1.10
N PHE A 34 -0.37 -10.45 1.86
CA PHE A 34 0.11 -11.16 3.06
C PHE A 34 1.41 -11.94 2.82
N LYS A 35 1.55 -12.60 1.66
CA LYS A 35 2.74 -13.38 1.30
C LYS A 35 4.00 -12.53 1.17
N CYS A 36 3.86 -11.26 0.79
CA CYS A 36 4.95 -10.29 0.65
C CYS A 36 5.26 -9.58 1.98
N ILE A 37 4.28 -9.42 2.86
CA ILE A 37 4.47 -8.72 4.15
C ILE A 37 4.99 -9.66 5.25
N LYS A 38 4.55 -10.92 5.30
CA LYS A 38 4.95 -11.86 6.36
C LYS A 38 6.46 -12.04 6.58
N PRO A 39 7.35 -11.91 5.56
CA PRO A 39 8.79 -12.02 5.76
C PRO A 39 9.44 -10.77 6.36
N VAL A 40 8.73 -9.63 6.45
CA VAL A 40 9.30 -8.36 6.94
C VAL A 40 9.89 -8.55 8.35
N PRO A 41 11.19 -8.24 8.55
CA PRO A 41 11.85 -8.43 9.84
C PRO A 41 11.23 -7.58 10.96
N GLY A 42 10.99 -8.20 12.11
CA GLY A 42 10.48 -7.52 13.31
C GLY A 42 8.94 -7.42 13.39
N LEU A 43 8.24 -7.71 12.31
CA LEU A 43 6.78 -7.73 12.27
C LEU A 43 6.21 -8.81 13.20
N ASN A 44 5.25 -8.52 14.05
CA ASN A 44 4.62 -9.50 14.94
C ASN A 44 3.09 -9.53 14.84
N ASN A 45 2.48 -8.57 14.14
CA ASN A 45 1.05 -8.59 13.87
C ASN A 45 0.73 -8.07 12.47
N ILE A 46 -0.10 -8.82 11.74
CA ILE A 46 -0.71 -8.42 10.48
C ILE A 46 -2.22 -8.46 10.64
N MET A 47 -2.87 -7.34 10.38
CA MET A 47 -4.32 -7.20 10.36
C MET A 47 -4.77 -7.07 8.89
N LEU A 48 -5.63 -7.96 8.45
CA LEU A 48 -6.16 -8.01 7.08
C LEU A 48 -7.63 -7.62 7.13
N VAL A 49 -7.99 -6.51 6.51
CA VAL A 49 -9.33 -5.92 6.60
C VAL A 49 -9.95 -5.82 5.21
N ASP A 50 -11.17 -6.35 5.05
CA ASP A 50 -11.96 -6.18 3.84
C ASP A 50 -13.46 -6.13 4.14
N ILE A 51 -14.24 -5.43 3.30
CA ILE A 51 -15.70 -5.38 3.41
C ILE A 51 -16.36 -6.64 2.86
N ASP A 52 -15.70 -7.38 1.96
CA ASP A 52 -16.25 -8.59 1.35
C ASP A 52 -15.98 -9.82 2.23
N PHE A 53 -16.97 -10.15 3.07
CA PHE A 53 -16.89 -11.33 3.94
C PHE A 53 -16.72 -12.64 3.15
N SER A 54 -17.40 -12.78 2.01
CA SER A 54 -17.35 -14.02 1.22
C SER A 54 -15.97 -14.24 0.63
N LEU A 55 -15.31 -13.17 0.19
CA LEU A 55 -13.93 -13.23 -0.28
C LEU A 55 -12.96 -13.57 0.85
N LEU A 56 -13.15 -12.99 2.05
CA LEU A 56 -12.33 -13.31 3.22
C LEU A 56 -12.48 -14.78 3.64
N ASP A 57 -13.71 -15.28 3.75
CA ASP A 57 -14.00 -16.64 4.20
C ASP A 57 -13.40 -17.69 3.26
N LEU A 58 -13.46 -17.44 1.95
CA LEU A 58 -12.86 -18.31 0.92
C LEU A 58 -11.32 -18.36 1.02
N ASN A 59 -10.69 -17.28 1.46
CA ASN A 59 -9.24 -17.10 1.38
C ASN A 59 -8.51 -17.21 2.73
N GLN A 60 -9.20 -17.25 3.86
CA GLN A 60 -8.62 -17.23 5.20
C GLN A 60 -7.56 -18.30 5.46
N THR A 61 -7.65 -19.46 4.80
CA THR A 61 -6.65 -20.54 4.97
C THR A 61 -5.29 -20.20 4.37
N LYS A 62 -5.19 -19.17 3.51
CA LYS A 62 -3.93 -18.70 2.92
C LYS A 62 -2.95 -18.11 3.93
N VAL A 63 -3.43 -17.71 5.12
CA VAL A 63 -2.57 -17.14 6.17
C VAL A 63 -2.02 -18.17 7.14
N LEU A 64 -2.43 -19.43 7.01
CA LEU A 64 -1.92 -20.50 7.84
C LEU A 64 -0.42 -20.74 7.57
N PRO A 65 0.36 -21.12 8.61
CA PRO A 65 1.75 -21.47 8.44
C PRO A 65 1.93 -22.58 7.40
N THR A 66 2.88 -22.37 6.48
CA THR A 66 3.28 -23.36 5.49
C THR A 66 4.55 -24.09 5.90
N ASN A 67 4.86 -25.22 5.26
CA ASN A 67 6.15 -25.91 5.48
C ASN A 67 7.36 -25.01 5.20
N TYR A 68 7.24 -24.12 4.22
CA TYR A 68 8.29 -23.12 3.93
C TYR A 68 8.49 -22.17 5.11
N ASP A 69 7.42 -21.79 5.81
CA ASP A 69 7.48 -20.89 6.96
C ASP A 69 8.24 -21.52 8.13
N HIS A 70 8.02 -22.81 8.38
CA HIS A 70 8.76 -23.55 9.41
C HIS A 70 10.27 -23.65 9.11
N LEU A 71 10.65 -23.70 7.83
CA LEU A 71 12.06 -23.78 7.42
C LEU A 71 12.73 -22.40 7.36
N SER A 72 12.07 -21.43 6.72
CA SER A 72 12.64 -20.11 6.39
C SER A 72 12.48 -19.07 7.50
N MET A 73 11.51 -19.23 8.40
CA MET A 73 11.26 -18.30 9.52
C MET A 73 11.63 -18.91 10.88
N SER A 74 12.49 -19.93 10.90
CA SER A 74 12.98 -20.58 12.12
C SER A 74 13.74 -19.63 13.07
N GLU A 75 14.25 -18.51 12.56
CA GLU A 75 14.96 -17.47 13.32
C GLU A 75 14.04 -16.39 13.92
N ARG A 76 12.74 -16.44 13.63
CA ARG A 76 11.77 -15.46 14.13
C ARG A 76 11.66 -15.58 15.66
N LYS A 77 12.12 -14.55 16.36
CA LYS A 77 12.15 -14.51 17.85
C LYS A 77 10.77 -14.37 18.49
N GLU A 78 9.87 -13.64 17.83
CA GLU A 78 8.52 -13.35 18.32
C GLU A 78 7.47 -13.95 17.37
N PRO A 79 6.39 -14.56 17.88
CA PRO A 79 5.34 -15.12 17.04
C PRO A 79 4.71 -14.04 16.16
N LEU A 80 4.29 -14.44 14.95
CA LEU A 80 3.51 -13.60 14.05
C LEU A 80 2.03 -13.94 14.20
N THR A 81 1.25 -13.01 14.74
CA THR A 81 -0.22 -13.11 14.79
C THR A 81 -0.82 -12.51 13.54
N VAL A 82 -1.76 -13.23 12.91
CA VAL A 82 -2.50 -12.75 11.75
C VAL A 82 -3.98 -12.70 12.10
N ASP A 83 -4.55 -11.50 12.01
CA ASP A 83 -5.95 -11.26 12.26
C ASP A 83 -6.67 -10.92 10.94
N ILE A 84 -7.83 -11.51 10.71
CA ILE A 84 -8.68 -11.21 9.55
C ILE A 84 -9.98 -10.60 10.07
N TYR A 85 -10.33 -9.43 9.55
CA TYR A 85 -11.52 -8.69 9.94
C TYR A 85 -12.39 -8.35 8.74
N ASN A 86 -13.70 -8.57 8.89
CA ASN A 86 -14.68 -8.00 7.99
C ASN A 86 -15.07 -6.61 8.48
N GLY A 87 -14.70 -5.56 7.74
CA GLY A 87 -14.88 -4.17 8.16
C GLY A 87 -14.42 -3.16 7.11
N SER A 88 -14.72 -1.87 7.34
CA SER A 88 -14.38 -0.78 6.43
C SER A 88 -13.21 0.07 6.94
N ILE A 89 -12.42 0.63 6.01
CA ILE A 89 -11.41 1.66 6.34
C ILE A 89 -12.02 2.93 6.93
N ALA A 90 -13.33 3.17 6.75
CA ALA A 90 -14.01 4.30 7.37
C ALA A 90 -14.36 4.07 8.84
N ASP A 91 -14.32 2.82 9.34
CA ASP A 91 -14.74 2.49 10.69
C ASP A 91 -13.60 2.78 11.69
N LEU A 92 -13.94 3.45 12.80
CA LEU A 92 -13.03 3.63 13.92
C LEU A 92 -13.11 2.41 14.82
N ASP A 93 -12.02 1.64 14.89
CA ASP A 93 -11.94 0.43 15.69
C ASP A 93 -10.69 0.44 16.57
N ASP A 94 -10.88 0.36 17.89
CA ASP A 94 -9.79 0.45 18.88
C ASP A 94 -8.70 -0.61 18.69
N ARG A 95 -9.00 -1.73 18.02
CA ARG A 95 -8.00 -2.75 17.67
C ARG A 95 -6.91 -2.19 16.74
N MET A 96 -7.22 -1.16 15.95
CA MET A 96 -6.27 -0.51 15.05
C MET A 96 -5.32 0.46 15.75
N LEU A 97 -5.53 0.76 17.04
CA LEU A 97 -4.63 1.64 17.79
C LEU A 97 -3.25 1.02 17.97
N GLY A 98 -2.21 1.83 17.77
CA GLY A 98 -0.82 1.39 17.86
C GLY A 98 -0.35 0.55 16.68
N VAL A 99 -1.08 0.55 15.56
CA VAL A 99 -0.57 0.08 14.27
C VAL A 99 0.58 0.97 13.79
N ASP A 100 1.68 0.36 13.36
CA ASP A 100 2.87 1.09 12.91
C ASP A 100 2.78 1.47 11.43
N ALA A 101 2.17 0.63 10.59
CA ALA A 101 1.94 0.94 9.19
C ALA A 101 0.54 0.57 8.68
N VAL A 102 -0.01 1.45 7.86
CA VAL A 102 -1.27 1.26 7.11
C VAL A 102 -0.96 1.06 5.63
N ILE A 103 -1.59 0.07 5.01
CA ILE A 103 -1.43 -0.26 3.59
C ILE A 103 -2.80 -0.25 2.92
N CYS A 104 -2.89 0.43 1.79
CA CYS A 104 -4.07 0.55 0.96
C CYS A 104 -3.64 0.44 -0.51
N VAL A 105 -3.53 -0.79 -1.02
CA VAL A 105 -3.10 -1.04 -2.40
C VAL A 105 -4.29 -1.14 -3.32
N GLU A 106 -4.43 -0.19 -4.24
CA GLU A 106 -5.54 -0.12 -5.21
C GLU A 106 -6.92 -0.21 -4.51
N LEU A 107 -7.08 0.55 -3.42
CA LEU A 107 -8.31 0.56 -2.62
C LEU A 107 -9.16 1.80 -2.89
N ILE A 108 -8.52 2.98 -2.90
CA ILE A 108 -9.23 4.25 -2.77
C ILE A 108 -10.18 4.51 -3.95
N GLU A 109 -9.84 4.04 -5.15
CA GLU A 109 -10.64 4.11 -6.37
C GLU A 109 -11.97 3.34 -6.30
N HIS A 110 -12.08 2.36 -5.40
CA HIS A 110 -13.32 1.61 -5.17
C HIS A 110 -14.23 2.26 -4.13
N LEU A 111 -13.73 3.27 -3.40
CA LEU A 111 -14.46 3.91 -2.32
C LEU A 111 -15.48 4.91 -2.86
N HIS A 112 -16.69 4.84 -2.32
CA HIS A 112 -17.67 5.92 -2.48
C HIS A 112 -17.18 7.20 -1.77
N SER A 113 -17.69 8.35 -2.20
CA SER A 113 -17.16 9.66 -1.77
C SER A 113 -17.22 9.90 -0.26
N ASP A 114 -18.26 9.39 0.40
CA ASP A 114 -18.42 9.44 1.86
C ASP A 114 -17.33 8.63 2.58
N VAL A 115 -17.07 7.39 2.13
CA VAL A 115 -16.02 6.53 2.68
C VAL A 115 -14.63 7.14 2.44
N LEU A 116 -14.36 7.60 1.22
CA LEU A 116 -13.09 8.26 0.89
C LEU A 116 -12.84 9.51 1.73
N ASN A 117 -13.88 10.28 2.05
CA ASN A 117 -13.78 11.47 2.90
C ASN A 117 -13.49 11.14 4.36
N ALA A 118 -13.84 9.94 4.83
CA ALA A 118 -13.54 9.47 6.18
C ALA A 118 -12.10 8.98 6.35
N VAL A 119 -11.49 8.43 5.28
CA VAL A 119 -10.12 7.86 5.30
C VAL A 119 -9.09 8.77 5.99
N PRO A 120 -9.01 10.09 5.69
CA PRO A 120 -8.02 10.94 6.34
C PRO A 120 -8.16 10.98 7.86
N HIS A 121 -9.39 11.00 8.38
CA HIS A 121 -9.64 11.00 9.82
C HIS A 121 -9.28 9.64 10.43
N THR A 122 -9.76 8.54 9.86
CA THR A 122 -9.45 7.19 10.38
C THR A 122 -7.94 6.94 10.38
N VAL A 123 -7.25 7.19 9.27
CA VAL A 123 -5.84 6.83 9.14
C VAL A 123 -4.92 7.82 9.88
N PHE A 124 -5.11 9.13 9.72
CA PHE A 124 -4.14 10.12 10.17
C PHE A 124 -4.47 10.78 11.51
N GLU A 125 -5.72 10.73 11.97
CA GLU A 125 -6.12 11.22 13.30
C GLU A 125 -6.27 10.10 14.32
N PHE A 126 -6.94 9.00 13.95
CA PHE A 126 -7.26 7.91 14.88
C PHE A 126 -6.15 6.86 14.95
N ILE A 127 -5.82 6.20 13.83
CA ILE A 127 -4.77 5.15 13.81
C ILE A 127 -3.37 5.75 14.05
N ARG A 128 -3.11 6.92 13.44
CA ARG A 128 -1.83 7.67 13.54
C ARG A 128 -0.58 6.80 13.30
N PRO A 129 -0.52 6.01 12.21
CA PRO A 129 0.61 5.11 11.97
C PRO A 129 1.89 5.90 11.70
N ALA A 130 3.06 5.28 11.90
CA ALA A 130 4.33 5.88 11.49
C ALA A 130 4.45 5.94 9.94
N LEU A 131 3.79 5.02 9.24
CA LEU A 131 3.78 4.88 7.79
C LEU A 131 2.35 4.65 7.27
N ALA A 132 1.94 5.32 6.19
CA ALA A 132 0.73 4.98 5.46
C ALA A 132 1.00 4.96 3.96
N LEU A 133 0.67 3.85 3.30
CA LEU A 133 0.93 3.60 1.89
C LEU A 133 -0.38 3.52 1.12
N PHE A 134 -0.52 4.36 0.10
CA PHE A 134 -1.67 4.35 -0.80
C PHE A 134 -1.18 4.15 -2.23
N THR A 135 -1.72 3.16 -2.93
CA THR A 135 -1.57 3.07 -4.39
C THR A 135 -2.93 3.19 -5.06
N THR A 136 -2.94 3.73 -6.27
CA THR A 136 -4.13 3.83 -7.11
C THR A 136 -3.70 3.90 -8.59
N PRO A 137 -4.56 3.53 -9.55
CA PRO A 137 -4.32 3.72 -10.97
C PRO A 137 -3.97 5.17 -11.33
N ASN A 138 -3.08 5.34 -12.31
CA ASN A 138 -2.85 6.61 -12.97
C ASN A 138 -3.62 6.65 -14.29
N VAL A 139 -4.73 7.40 -14.35
CA VAL A 139 -5.59 7.47 -15.54
C VAL A 139 -4.83 7.98 -16.79
N GLU A 140 -3.81 8.81 -16.60
CA GLU A 140 -3.01 9.36 -17.70
C GLU A 140 -2.25 8.25 -18.45
N PHE A 141 -1.98 7.12 -17.80
CA PHE A 141 -1.31 5.97 -18.40
C PHE A 141 -2.25 5.15 -19.30
N ASN A 142 -3.57 5.30 -19.17
CA ASN A 142 -4.54 4.38 -19.76
C ASN A 142 -4.50 4.34 -21.29
N ILE A 143 -4.06 5.43 -21.92
CA ILE A 143 -3.86 5.53 -23.37
C ILE A 143 -2.92 4.47 -23.95
N LEU A 144 -2.07 3.86 -23.11
CA LEU A 144 -1.15 2.81 -23.52
C LEU A 144 -1.78 1.41 -23.54
N PHE A 145 -2.98 1.24 -22.97
CA PHE A 145 -3.66 -0.06 -23.01
C PHE A 145 -4.33 -0.28 -24.38
N PRO A 146 -4.06 -1.41 -25.05
CA PRO A 146 -4.72 -1.72 -26.31
C PRO A 146 -6.22 -1.90 -26.10
N ASN A 147 -7.04 -1.33 -26.98
CA ASN A 147 -8.51 -1.41 -26.95
C ASN A 147 -9.14 -0.86 -25.66
N PHE A 148 -8.54 0.17 -25.06
CA PHE A 148 -9.15 0.89 -23.94
C PHE A 148 -10.32 1.74 -24.47
N HIS A 149 -11.54 1.21 -24.33
CA HIS A 149 -12.78 1.83 -24.81
C HIS A 149 -13.71 2.31 -23.68
N THR A 150 -13.31 2.07 -22.43
CA THR A 150 -14.05 2.41 -21.21
C THR A 150 -13.47 3.66 -20.54
N GLU A 151 -14.22 4.28 -19.63
CA GLU A 151 -13.75 5.44 -18.86
C GLU A 151 -12.71 5.04 -17.81
N PHE A 152 -12.84 3.85 -17.21
CA PHE A 152 -11.96 3.28 -16.19
C PHE A 152 -11.42 1.90 -16.60
N ARG A 153 -10.32 1.47 -15.98
CA ARG A 153 -9.67 0.16 -16.19
C ARG A 153 -10.51 -1.00 -15.68
N HIS A 154 -11.40 -0.74 -14.74
CA HIS A 154 -12.28 -1.75 -14.18
C HIS A 154 -13.66 -1.13 -13.91
N ASP A 155 -14.71 -1.92 -14.11
CA ASP A 155 -16.10 -1.46 -14.06
C ASP A 155 -16.58 -1.08 -12.65
N ASP A 156 -15.89 -1.57 -11.62
CA ASP A 156 -16.21 -1.27 -10.22
C ASP A 156 -15.56 0.02 -9.71
N HIS A 157 -14.60 0.60 -10.44
CA HIS A 157 -13.93 1.85 -10.08
C HIS A 157 -14.96 3.00 -10.03
N LYS A 158 -14.90 3.79 -8.95
CA LYS A 158 -15.72 5.00 -8.78
C LYS A 158 -15.03 6.22 -9.39
N PHE A 159 -13.71 6.17 -9.51
CA PHE A 159 -12.89 7.19 -10.16
C PHE A 159 -11.52 6.60 -10.55
N GLU A 160 -10.82 7.25 -11.46
CA GLU A 160 -9.37 7.09 -11.62
C GLU A 160 -8.69 8.44 -11.64
N TRP A 161 -7.67 8.60 -10.79
CA TRP A 161 -7.00 9.88 -10.62
C TRP A 161 -5.84 10.08 -11.60
N THR A 162 -5.72 11.32 -12.05
CA THR A 162 -4.47 11.86 -12.60
C THR A 162 -3.41 11.99 -11.51
N ARG A 163 -2.15 12.13 -11.92
CA ARG A 163 -1.04 12.42 -10.98
C ARG A 163 -1.27 13.71 -10.20
N LYS A 164 -1.94 14.69 -10.80
CA LYS A 164 -2.29 15.95 -10.13
C LYS A 164 -3.34 15.72 -9.03
N GLN A 165 -4.39 14.95 -9.31
CA GLN A 165 -5.45 14.66 -8.33
C GLN A 165 -4.91 13.91 -7.11
N LEU A 166 -4.06 12.88 -7.30
CA LEU A 166 -3.43 12.19 -6.16
C LEU A 166 -2.59 13.16 -5.31
N LYS A 167 -1.79 14.01 -5.96
CA LYS A 167 -0.95 15.01 -5.26
C LYS A 167 -1.79 16.01 -4.48
N ASP A 168 -2.88 16.49 -5.05
CA ASP A 168 -3.75 17.47 -4.40
C ASP A 168 -4.49 16.86 -3.21
N TRP A 169 -5.00 15.62 -3.35
CA TRP A 169 -5.59 14.86 -2.24
C TRP A 169 -4.58 14.66 -1.10
N ALA A 170 -3.39 14.18 -1.42
CA ALA A 170 -2.35 13.94 -0.42
C ALA A 170 -1.85 15.22 0.27
N ARG A 171 -1.73 16.33 -0.47
CA ARG A 171 -1.36 17.64 0.10
C ARG A 171 -2.45 18.20 1.02
N LYS A 172 -3.73 17.98 0.69
CA LYS A 172 -4.83 18.34 1.58
C LYS A 172 -4.72 17.59 2.91
N ILE A 173 -4.42 16.30 2.87
CA ILE A 173 -4.18 15.49 4.08
C ILE A 173 -3.03 16.07 4.90
N THR A 174 -1.85 16.27 4.33
CA THR A 174 -0.70 16.79 5.09
C THR A 174 -0.87 18.24 5.56
N SER A 175 -1.81 18.99 4.98
CA SER A 175 -2.19 20.33 5.48
C SER A 175 -3.09 20.23 6.72
N CYS A 176 -4.00 19.25 6.76
CA CYS A 176 -4.84 18.99 7.94
C CYS A 176 -4.08 18.27 9.06
N TYR A 177 -3.13 17.41 8.70
CA TYR A 177 -2.32 16.60 9.62
C TYR A 177 -0.83 16.95 9.46
N PRO A 178 -0.38 18.10 9.99
CA PRO A 178 0.95 18.65 9.75
C PRO A 178 2.10 17.81 10.33
N ASP A 179 1.81 16.84 11.19
CA ASP A 179 2.77 15.86 11.70
C ASP A 179 3.21 14.85 10.61
N TYR A 180 2.50 14.80 9.48
CA TYR A 180 2.83 13.94 8.35
C TYR A 180 3.51 14.70 7.22
N ALA A 181 4.40 14.00 6.53
CA ALA A 181 4.90 14.37 5.22
C ALA A 181 4.50 13.30 4.20
N VAL A 182 4.51 13.66 2.91
CA VAL A 182 4.20 12.73 1.83
C VAL A 182 5.28 12.74 0.76
N GLN A 183 5.69 11.56 0.31
CA GLN A 183 6.49 11.35 -0.89
C GLN A 183 5.63 10.62 -1.95
N PHE A 184 5.90 10.91 -3.22
CA PHE A 184 5.22 10.25 -4.34
C PHE A 184 6.19 9.35 -5.08
N ASP A 185 5.70 8.21 -5.53
CA ASP A 185 6.41 7.24 -6.38
C ASP A 185 5.42 6.61 -7.37
N GLY A 186 5.87 5.68 -8.22
CA GLY A 186 5.01 4.97 -9.15
C GLY A 186 5.53 3.60 -9.55
N ILE A 187 4.60 2.72 -9.91
CA ILE A 187 4.87 1.32 -10.25
C ILE A 187 4.52 1.07 -11.73
N GLY A 188 5.43 0.42 -12.44
CA GLY A 188 5.28 0.11 -13.87
C GLY A 188 5.51 1.35 -14.74
N ALA A 189 6.78 1.73 -14.94
CA ALA A 189 7.15 2.87 -15.76
C ALA A 189 6.67 2.70 -17.20
N ALA A 190 6.33 3.82 -17.85
CA ALA A 190 5.98 3.83 -19.26
C ALA A 190 7.14 3.30 -20.12
N PRO A 191 6.84 2.67 -21.27
CA PRO A 191 7.86 2.30 -22.23
C PRO A 191 8.60 3.55 -22.75
N TYR A 192 9.78 3.33 -23.34
CA TYR A 192 10.61 4.39 -23.91
C TYR A 192 9.81 5.33 -24.83
N GLY A 193 9.93 6.64 -24.61
CA GLY A 193 9.18 7.68 -25.32
C GLY A 193 7.81 8.03 -24.71
N GLY A 194 7.37 7.30 -23.68
CA GLY A 194 6.13 7.52 -22.93
C GLY A 194 6.32 8.17 -21.56
N GLU A 195 7.53 8.61 -21.21
CA GLU A 195 7.93 9.01 -19.85
C GLU A 195 7.05 10.14 -19.28
N LYS A 196 6.53 11.01 -20.15
CA LYS A 196 5.59 12.07 -19.79
C LYS A 196 4.32 11.56 -19.09
N LEU A 197 3.90 10.32 -19.35
CA LEU A 197 2.71 9.69 -18.76
C LEU A 197 2.97 9.18 -17.33
N GLY A 198 4.24 9.05 -16.93
CA GLY A 198 4.63 8.50 -15.64
C GLY A 198 4.46 6.98 -15.57
N CYS A 199 4.06 6.49 -14.39
CA CYS A 199 3.87 5.07 -14.12
C CYS A 199 2.40 4.66 -14.24
N CYS A 200 2.17 3.35 -14.41
CA CYS A 200 0.86 2.72 -14.55
C CYS A 200 0.02 2.82 -13.26
N SER A 201 0.61 2.50 -12.11
CA SER A 201 0.05 2.80 -10.79
C SER A 201 0.90 3.90 -10.14
N GLN A 202 0.25 4.76 -9.38
CA GLN A 202 0.88 5.84 -8.63
C GLN A 202 0.78 5.55 -7.13
N MET A 203 1.77 6.00 -6.36
CA MET A 203 1.88 5.73 -4.94
C MET A 203 2.10 7.01 -4.14
N ALA A 204 1.35 7.16 -3.04
CA ALA A 204 1.55 8.17 -2.02
C ALA A 204 2.04 7.50 -0.73
N ILE A 205 3.21 7.93 -0.25
CA ILE A 205 3.91 7.38 0.89
C ILE A 205 3.90 8.45 1.98
N PHE A 206 3.01 8.29 2.96
CA PHE A 206 2.95 9.18 4.10
C PHE A 206 3.81 8.63 5.23
N TYR A 207 4.53 9.52 5.90
CA TYR A 207 5.32 9.17 7.07
C TYR A 207 5.23 10.26 8.13
N ARG A 208 5.22 9.84 9.39
CA ARG A 208 5.14 10.74 10.53
C ARG A 208 6.52 11.34 10.81
N LYS A 209 6.60 12.67 10.88
CA LYS A 209 7.86 13.45 10.94
C LYS A 209 8.66 13.23 12.22
N ASP A 210 8.01 12.83 13.30
CA ASP A 210 8.61 12.52 14.60
C ASP A 210 9.30 11.15 14.61
N MET A 211 8.81 10.22 13.80
CA MET A 211 9.30 8.84 13.83
C MET A 211 10.53 8.70 12.95
N LYS A 212 10.50 9.15 11.69
CA LYS A 212 11.56 8.87 10.67
C LYS A 212 11.61 9.92 9.55
N THR A 213 12.75 9.99 8.84
CA THR A 213 12.84 10.61 7.51
C THR A 213 12.15 9.71 6.45
N SER A 214 11.98 10.19 5.22
CA SER A 214 11.25 9.44 4.18
C SER A 214 11.84 8.02 3.97
N PRO A 215 11.01 6.96 3.91
CA PRO A 215 11.46 5.59 3.71
C PRO A 215 11.67 5.23 2.23
N ALA A 216 11.20 6.07 1.30
CA ALA A 216 11.46 5.85 -0.11
C ALA A 216 12.84 6.38 -0.46
N LYS A 217 13.54 5.67 -1.36
CA LYS A 217 14.84 6.07 -1.91
C LYS A 217 14.75 7.56 -2.31
N PRO A 218 15.76 8.40 -2.02
CA PRO A 218 15.82 9.71 -2.65
C PRO A 218 15.68 9.50 -4.15
N ILE A 219 14.92 10.37 -4.83
CA ILE A 219 14.68 10.31 -6.27
C ILE A 219 16.04 10.40 -6.99
N VAL A 220 16.70 9.26 -7.15
CA VAL A 220 17.91 9.08 -7.94
C VAL A 220 17.60 7.92 -8.87
N ASN A 221 17.49 8.26 -10.15
CA ASN A 221 17.15 7.40 -11.28
C ASN A 221 17.88 6.04 -11.26
N TYR A 222 17.24 4.99 -10.72
CA TYR A 222 17.77 3.62 -10.81
C TYR A 222 16.97 2.69 -11.74
N LEU A 223 16.11 3.24 -12.61
CA LEU A 223 15.41 2.46 -13.65
C LEU A 223 16.02 2.60 -15.06
N CYS A 224 17.34 2.78 -15.18
CA CYS A 224 18.01 2.74 -16.49
C CYS A 224 19.04 1.61 -16.68
N ASN A 225 19.35 0.75 -15.70
CA ASN A 225 20.49 -0.17 -15.84
C ASN A 225 20.23 -1.68 -15.68
N TYR A 226 18.99 -2.16 -15.60
CA TYR A 226 18.72 -3.60 -15.52
C TYR A 226 18.32 -4.29 -16.84
N PHE A 227 18.44 -3.62 -17.99
CA PHE A 227 18.36 -4.26 -19.31
C PHE A 227 19.62 -4.01 -20.16
N LYS A 228 20.82 -4.15 -19.58
CA LYS A 228 21.97 -4.59 -20.38
C LYS A 228 21.91 -6.11 -20.45
N LEU A 229 21.17 -6.60 -21.43
CA LEU A 229 21.27 -7.98 -21.90
C LEU A 229 22.73 -8.26 -22.22
N ASN A 230 23.18 -9.43 -21.79
CA ASN A 230 24.43 -10.07 -22.22
C ASN A 230 24.54 -9.96 -23.74
N SER A 231 25.51 -9.19 -24.20
CA SER A 231 26.11 -9.27 -25.53
C SER A 231 27.12 -10.41 -25.57
#